data_AF-A0A640QMC4-F1
#
_entry.id   AF-A0A640QMC4-F1
#
_cell.length_a   1.000
_cell.length_b   1.000
_cell.length_c   1.000
_cell.angle_alpha   90.00
_cell.angle_beta   90.00
_cell.angle_gamma   90.00
#
_symmetry.space_group_name_H-M   'P 1'
#
loop_
_entity.id
_entity.type
_entity.pdbx_description
1 polymer ?
#
loop_
_entity_poly.entity_id
_entity_poly.type
_entity_poly.pdbx_seq_one_letter_code
_entity_poly.pdbx_strand_id
1 'polypeptide(L)' 'MYFGSVKINKNYVSFHLMPVYVFPELLESISPELQKRMQGKSCFNFKATDARLFQELKELTRAGYGKYQKAGYL' A
#
# COMPACT_ATOMS: atom_id res chain seq x y z
N MET A 1 -6.62 8.17 -12.71
CA MET A 1 -7.16 8.09 -11.33
C MET A 1 -6.00 8.24 -10.34
N TYR A 2 -6.22 8.58 -9.07
CA TYR A 2 -5.11 8.65 -8.09
C TYR A 2 -4.57 7.25 -7.79
N PHE A 3 -3.24 7.08 -7.85
CA PHE A 3 -2.56 5.80 -7.63
C PHE A 3 -1.99 5.68 -6.20
N GLY A 4 -1.16 6.63 -5.78
CA GLY A 4 -0.56 6.60 -4.46
C GLY A 4 0.28 7.83 -4.15
N SER A 5 0.67 7.97 -2.88
CA SER A 5 1.55 9.04 -2.39
C SER A 5 2.21 8.64 -1.08
N VAL A 6 3.22 9.41 -0.69
CA VAL A 6 3.88 9.29 0.61
C VAL A 6 3.71 10.60 1.36
N LYS A 7 3.34 10.53 2.63
CA LYS A 7 3.21 11.68 3.52
C LYS A 7 4.02 11.47 4.79
N ILE A 8 4.91 12.40 5.10
CA ILE A 8 5.63 12.45 6.37
C ILE A 8 4.73 13.16 7.39
N ASN A 9 4.39 12.49 8.49
CA ASN A 9 3.68 13.08 9.63
C ASN A 9 4.64 13.20 10.82
N LYS A 10 4.19 13.89 11.89
CA LYS A 10 5.01 14.15 13.09
C LYS A 10 5.70 12.90 13.67
N ASN A 11 4.99 11.76 13.72
CA ASN A 11 5.46 10.54 14.40
C ASN A 11 5.55 9.30 13.48
N TYR A 12 5.18 9.41 12.21
CA TYR A 12 5.13 8.27 11.27
C TYR A 12 5.04 8.74 9.83
N VAL A 13 5.42 7.88 8.90
CA VAL A 13 5.23 8.07 7.46
C VAL A 13 4.01 7.26 7.01
N SER A 14 3.12 7.89 6.27
CA SER A 14 1.98 7.25 5.61
C SER A 14 2.32 6.97 4.15
N PHE A 15 2.09 5.74 3.72
CA PHE A 15 2.10 5.32 2.32
C PHE A 15 0.65 5.07 1.89
N HIS A 16 0.15 5.88 0.98
CA HIS A 16 -1.19 5.76 0.42
C HIS A 16 -1.12 4.96 -0.88
N LEU A 17 -1.84 3.85 -0.95
CA LEU A 17 -1.90 2.98 -2.13
C LEU A 17 -3.36 2.75 -2.52
N MET A 18 -3.90 3.60 -3.39
CA MET A 18 -5.30 3.52 -3.81
C MET A 18 -5.71 2.19 -4.46
N PRO A 19 -4.84 1.46 -5.21
CA PRO A 19 -5.20 0.17 -5.77
C PRO A 19 -5.80 -0.83 -4.78
N VAL A 20 -5.35 -0.87 -3.52
CA VAL A 20 -5.88 -1.83 -2.54
C VAL A 20 -7.30 -1.49 -2.07
N TYR A 21 -7.73 -0.25 -2.26
CA TYR A 21 -9.12 0.15 -2.02
C TYR A 21 -10.03 -0.24 -3.18
N VAL A 22 -9.56 -0.07 -4.41
CA VAL A 22 -10.30 -0.39 -5.63
C VAL A 22 -10.36 -1.90 -5.87
N PHE A 23 -9.29 -2.60 -5.53
CA PHE A 23 -9.10 -4.05 -5.69
C PHE A 23 -8.74 -4.69 -4.35
N PRO A 24 -9.73 -4.90 -3.45
CA PRO A 24 -9.50 -5.45 -2.12
C PRO A 24 -8.82 -6.84 -2.12
N GLU A 25 -8.95 -7.60 -3.21
CA GLU A 25 -8.29 -8.91 -3.36
C GLU A 25 -6.76 -8.81 -3.31
N LEU A 26 -6.19 -7.63 -3.55
CA LEU A 26 -4.74 -7.40 -3.37
C LEU A 26 -4.28 -7.60 -1.91
N LEU A 27 -5.19 -7.49 -0.95
CA LEU A 27 -4.91 -7.66 0.49
C LEU A 27 -4.96 -9.11 0.95
N GLU A 28 -5.42 -10.05 0.12
CA GLU A 28 -5.53 -11.47 0.52
C GLU A 28 -4.16 -12.15 0.67
N SER A 29 -3.12 -11.59 0.03
CA SER A 29 -1.77 -12.17 -0.03
C SER A 29 -0.74 -11.45 0.85
N ILE A 30 -1.13 -10.42 1.58
CA ILE A 30 -0.20 -9.68 2.46
C ILE A 30 -0.02 -10.40 3.79
N SER A 31 1.15 -10.23 4.38
CA SER A 31 1.49 -10.74 5.70
C SER A 31 0.63 -10.07 6.78
N PRO A 32 0.36 -10.77 7.90
CA PRO A 32 -0.27 -10.16 9.06
C PRO A 32 0.52 -8.95 9.59
N GLU A 33 1.84 -8.90 9.39
CA GLU A 33 2.65 -7.77 9.83
C GLU A 33 2.47 -6.52 8.96
N LEU A 34 2.36 -6.69 7.63
CA LEU A 34 2.04 -5.58 6.73
C LEU A 34 0.60 -5.11 6.93
N GLN A 35 -0.34 -6.05 7.13
CA GLN A 35 -1.73 -5.72 7.43
C GLN A 35 -1.88 -4.90 8.72
N LYS A 36 -1.10 -5.20 9.76
CA LYS A 36 -1.05 -4.39 11.00
C LYS A 36 -0.59 -2.95 10.77
N ARG A 37 0.08 -2.64 9.65
CA ARG A 37 0.44 -1.26 9.28
C ARG A 37 -0.72 -0.51 8.64
N MET A 38 -1.78 -1.19 8.21
CA MET A 38 -2.91 -0.54 7.57
C MET A 38 -3.71 0.33 8.55
N GLN A 39 -4.08 1.52 8.10
CA GLN A 39 -5.06 2.38 8.75
C GLN A 39 -6.09 2.82 7.71
N GLY A 40 -7.35 2.51 7.97
CA GLY A 40 -8.40 2.75 6.97
C GLY A 40 -8.27 1.78 5.78
N LYS A 41 -8.61 2.26 4.58
CA LYS A 41 -8.81 1.38 3.41
C LYS A 41 -7.64 1.32 2.43
N SER A 42 -6.66 2.21 2.54
CA SER A 42 -5.55 2.31 1.58
C SER A 42 -4.25 2.88 2.13
N CYS A 43 -4.18 3.17 3.44
CA CYS A 43 -3.01 3.79 4.05
C CYS A 43 -2.21 2.77 4.85
N PHE A 44 -0.89 2.77 4.71
CA PHE A 44 0.04 1.99 5.51
C PHE A 44 0.95 2.94 6.29
N ASN A 45 1.03 2.80 7.61
CA ASN A 45 1.80 3.70 8.47
C ASN A 45 3.02 3.02 9.08
N PHE A 46 4.16 3.69 8.99
CA PHE A 46 5.44 3.23 9.53
C PHE A 46 6.02 4.25 10.50
N LYS A 47 6.30 3.82 11.73
CA LYS A 47 7.00 4.63 12.76
C LYS A 47 8.52 4.47 12.67
N ALA A 48 8.99 3.38 12.06
CA ALA A 48 10.38 3.05 11.87
C ALA A 48 10.53 2.31 10.54
N THR A 49 11.76 2.31 10.01
CA THR A 49 12.12 1.55 8.81
C THR A 49 12.06 0.05 9.08
N ASP A 50 11.42 -0.69 8.19
CA ASP A 50 11.39 -2.16 8.23
C ASP A 50 11.60 -2.67 6.80
N ALA A 51 12.82 -3.11 6.51
CA ALA A 51 13.21 -3.50 5.16
C ALA A 51 12.36 -4.66 4.61
N ARG A 52 11.94 -5.59 5.48
CA ARG A 52 11.10 -6.72 5.09
C ARG A 52 9.73 -6.23 4.67
N LEU A 53 9.10 -5.38 5.49
CA LEU A 53 7.78 -4.84 5.18
C LEU A 53 7.81 -3.89 3.98
N PHE A 54 8.90 -3.16 3.75
CA PHE A 54 9.04 -2.34 2.54
C PHE A 54 9.18 -3.16 1.27
N GLN A 55 9.88 -4.29 1.32
CA GLN A 55 9.94 -5.21 0.19
C GLN A 55 8.55 -5.78 -0.14
N GLU A 56 7.79 -6.16 0.88
CA GLU A 56 6.42 -6.63 0.71
C GLU A 56 5.48 -5.53 0.17
N LEU A 57 5.58 -4.31 0.72
CA LEU A 57 4.83 -3.15 0.24
C LEU A 57 5.16 -2.81 -1.22
N LYS A 58 6.42 -2.99 -1.64
CA LYS A 58 6.85 -2.83 -3.03
C LYS A 58 6.20 -3.86 -3.96
N GLU A 59 6.09 -5.11 -3.52
CA GLU A 59 5.40 -6.17 -4.27
C GLU A 59 3.91 -5.88 -4.40
N LEU A 60 3.25 -5.48 -3.30
CA LEU A 60 1.86 -5.04 -3.30
C LEU A 60 1.64 -3.84 -4.25
N THR A 61 2.56 -2.88 -4.24
CA THR A 61 2.50 -1.70 -5.13
C THR A 61 2.59 -2.10 -6.60
N ARG A 62 3.49 -3.05 -6.95
CA ARG A 62 3.60 -3.57 -8.31
C ARG A 62 2.34 -4.32 -8.75
N ALA A 63 1.75 -5.14 -7.88
CA ALA A 63 0.49 -5.81 -8.15
C ALA A 63 -0.65 -4.80 -8.38
N GLY A 64 -0.72 -3.76 -7.54
CA GLY A 64 -1.66 -2.65 -7.68
C GLY A 64 -1.50 -1.89 -9.00
N TYR A 65 -0.26 -1.61 -9.40
CA TYR A 65 0.03 -0.99 -10.70
C TYR A 65 -0.49 -1.83 -11.87
N GLY A 66 -0.23 -3.14 -11.85
CA GLY A 66 -0.71 -4.05 -12.89
C GLY A 66 -2.24 -4.09 -12.98
N LYS A 67 -2.95 -4.05 -11.85
CA LYS A 67 -4.43 -3.97 -11.81
C LYS A 67 -4.93 -2.65 -12.40
N TYR A 68 -4.34 -1.52 -12.00
CA TYR A 68 -4.69 -0.20 -12.53
C TYR A 68 -4.45 -0.10 -14.04
N GLN A 69 -3.33 -0.62 -14.52
CA GLN A 69 -3.00 -0.64 -15.95
C GLN A 69 -4.06 -1.42 -16.74
N LYS A 70 -4.42 -2.63 -16.28
CA LYS A 70 -5.44 -3.47 -16.92
C LYS A 70 -6.83 -2.84 -16.91
N ALA A 71 -7.13 -2.04 -15.88
CA ALA A 71 -8.40 -1.34 -15.75
C ALA A 71 -8.44 0.03 -16.44
N GLY A 72 -7.34 0.49 -17.04
CA GLY A 72 -7.26 1.80 -17.70
C GLY A 72 -7.28 3.00 -16.73
N TYR A 73 -6.77 2.82 -15.51
CA TYR A 73 -6.83 3.81 -14.43
C TYR A 73 -5.54 4.62 -14.21
N LEU A 74 -4.46 4.23 -14.90
CA LEU A 74 -3.18 4.94 -14.89
C LEU A 74 -3.27 6.26 -15.66
#